data_AF-A0A0V1Q1T0-F1
#
_entry.id   AF-A0A0V1Q1T0-F1
#
_cell.length_a   1.000
_cell.length_b   1.000
_cell.length_c   1.000
_cell.angle_alpha   90.00
_cell.angle_beta   90.00
_cell.angle_gamma   90.00
#
_symmetry.space_group_name_H-M   'P 1'
#
loop_
_entity.id
_entity.type
_entity.pdbx_description
1 polymer ?
#
loop_
_entity_poly.entity_id
_entity_poly.type
_entity_poly.pdbx_seq_one_letter_code
_entity_poly.pdbx_strand_id
1 'polypeptide(L)'
;MNTDNIQFLSRESLFLKFPTVPLDKYSVEDLLEGIKSKRSYNEIIDLTYYLLKNNSLSLSEILKIWEIRLILHLFNNQLSFAKKEAINLNNALYLNENNNIAPTQGQQAQSPNSNNDSRTSSMNSATGNTPSPNPGLQPIYPLPKNNNGVIEHSLLMMILRLRSIPNLSLVNEFYKLCYQLRLRSSGAQEEKLDLQLKLINLSYDIIVILCITKNYHTLLNYLESIRYELVLQKKQGLLSDTYKQYLSNVTLLWVIILIMVHVRNGAKKDKLTDIITKYYQQAFEDDVYELSMNSLSYILSHILPLPSSDDMAKVPPGPLTILHLVQLVLLGNISGRIICSTIGLWDISNVHGYTLTKDDEFKLSRQPKDVSSNVLLCYDELTNDWGKFIYKVYGLE
;
A
#
# COMPACT_ATOMS: atom_id res chain seq x y z
N MET A 1 4.53 -17.41 18.27
CA MET A 1 5.96 -17.06 18.07
C MET A 1 6.71 -17.40 19.33
N ASN A 2 7.90 -17.98 19.22
CA ASN A 2 8.81 -18.10 20.36
C ASN A 2 9.36 -16.69 20.62
N THR A 3 8.89 -16.03 21.67
CA THR A 3 9.21 -14.62 21.99
C THR A 3 10.61 -14.45 22.58
N ASP A 4 11.24 -15.56 22.97
CA ASP A 4 12.48 -15.54 23.76
C ASP A 4 13.74 -15.43 22.89
N ASN A 5 13.61 -15.58 21.57
CA ASN A 5 14.72 -15.42 20.63
C ASN A 5 14.38 -14.38 19.56
N ILE A 6 14.72 -13.12 19.83
CA ILE A 6 14.57 -11.99 18.88
C ILE A 6 15.73 -11.90 17.86
N GLN A 7 16.80 -12.69 18.04
CA GLN A 7 18.02 -12.61 17.21
C GLN A 7 17.78 -13.00 15.74
N PHE A 8 16.68 -13.68 15.43
CA PHE A 8 16.35 -13.98 14.04
C PHE A 8 16.06 -12.71 13.21
N LEU A 9 15.60 -11.62 13.85
CA LEU A 9 15.33 -10.32 13.21
C LEU A 9 16.56 -9.42 13.12
N SER A 10 17.69 -9.82 13.69
CA SER A 10 18.96 -9.09 13.63
C SER A 10 19.98 -9.76 12.70
N ARG A 11 19.60 -10.81 11.95
CA ARG A 11 20.50 -11.52 11.03
C ARG A 11 20.94 -10.62 9.87
N GLU A 12 22.23 -10.67 9.51
CA GLU A 12 22.79 -9.87 8.40
C GLU A 12 22.09 -10.13 7.07
N SER A 13 21.65 -11.37 6.84
CA SER A 13 20.91 -11.77 5.64
C SER A 13 19.60 -11.02 5.41
N LEU A 14 19.08 -10.32 6.43
CA LEU A 14 17.87 -9.52 6.29
C LEU A 14 18.13 -8.17 5.63
N PHE A 15 19.35 -7.64 5.76
CA PHE A 15 19.73 -6.33 5.30
C PHE A 15 20.38 -6.41 3.93
N LEU A 16 20.09 -5.42 3.10
CA LEU A 16 20.76 -5.21 1.82
C LEU A 16 21.57 -3.93 1.80
N LYS A 17 21.20 -2.96 2.63
CA LYS A 17 21.98 -1.75 2.82
C LYS A 17 22.67 -1.78 4.18
N PHE A 18 23.99 -1.79 4.11
CA PHE A 18 24.88 -1.79 5.27
C PHE A 18 25.44 -0.38 5.47
N PRO A 19 25.61 0.06 6.73
CA PRO A 19 26.25 1.33 7.02
C PRO A 19 27.66 1.40 6.46
N THR A 20 28.03 2.57 5.95
CA THR A 20 29.39 2.81 5.45
C THR A 20 30.35 3.30 6.53
N VAL A 21 29.80 3.84 7.62
CA VAL A 21 30.57 4.39 8.74
C VAL A 21 30.13 3.71 10.04
N PRO A 22 31.06 3.13 10.82
CA PRO A 22 30.76 2.62 12.15
C PRO A 22 30.29 3.75 13.07
N LEU A 23 29.20 3.51 13.79
CA LEU A 23 28.66 4.42 14.81
C LEU A 23 29.00 3.88 16.20
N ASP A 24 29.76 4.66 16.97
CA ASP A 24 30.21 4.27 18.31
C ASP A 24 29.09 4.29 19.34
N LYS A 25 28.05 5.11 19.12
CA LYS A 25 26.85 5.20 19.94
C LYS A 25 25.62 5.37 19.07
N TYR A 26 24.56 4.67 19.43
CA TYR A 26 23.27 4.75 18.76
C TYR A 26 22.17 4.42 19.77
N SER A 27 21.14 5.26 19.81
CA SER A 27 19.95 5.06 20.62
C SER A 27 18.66 5.41 19.86
N VAL A 28 17.51 5.12 20.47
CA VAL A 28 16.21 5.51 19.90
C VAL A 28 16.06 7.04 19.90
N GLU A 29 16.69 7.72 20.85
CA GLU A 29 16.73 9.19 20.91
C GLU A 29 17.53 9.77 19.74
N ASP A 30 18.65 9.14 19.35
CA ASP A 30 19.42 9.55 18.17
C ASP A 30 18.59 9.39 16.87
N LEU A 31 17.78 8.32 16.79
CA LEU A 31 16.85 8.10 15.69
C LEU A 31 15.78 9.20 15.64
N LEU A 32 15.16 9.51 16.79
CA LEU A 32 14.13 10.54 16.88
C LEU A 32 14.69 11.91 16.49
N GLU A 33 15.86 12.26 17.01
CA GLU A 33 16.53 13.52 16.69
C GLU A 33 16.91 13.56 15.21
N GLY A 34 17.39 12.44 14.64
CA GLY A 34 17.68 12.33 13.21
C GLY A 34 16.46 12.62 12.33
N ILE A 35 15.29 12.12 12.71
CA ILE A 35 14.02 12.35 12.00
C ILE A 35 13.59 13.82 12.17
N LYS A 36 13.55 14.35 13.40
CA LYS A 36 13.13 15.74 13.68
C LYS A 36 14.02 16.79 13.02
N SER A 37 15.34 16.56 13.06
CA SER A 37 16.33 17.43 12.42
C SER A 37 16.42 17.25 10.89
N LYS A 38 15.62 16.34 10.32
CA LYS A 38 15.57 16.04 8.88
C LYS A 38 16.95 15.70 8.30
N ARG A 39 17.71 14.86 9.02
CA ARG A 39 18.96 14.29 8.51
C ARG A 39 18.70 13.52 7.22
N SER A 40 19.77 13.24 6.46
CA SER A 40 19.63 12.48 5.23
C SER A 40 19.00 11.11 5.52
N TYR A 41 18.05 10.66 4.68
CA TYR A 41 17.42 9.36 4.89
C TYR A 41 18.44 8.22 4.90
N ASN A 42 19.60 8.37 4.24
CA ASN A 42 20.69 7.41 4.31
C ASN A 42 21.23 7.24 5.74
N GLU A 43 21.50 8.33 6.44
CA GLU A 43 21.98 8.30 7.83
C GLU A 43 20.93 7.68 8.77
N ILE A 44 19.65 8.03 8.59
CA ILE A 44 18.57 7.48 9.42
C ILE A 44 18.41 5.97 9.16
N ILE A 45 18.53 5.52 7.90
CA ILE A 45 18.53 4.09 7.56
C ILE A 45 19.71 3.38 8.24
N ASP A 46 20.89 3.98 8.27
CA ASP A 46 22.06 3.39 8.95
C ASP A 46 21.82 3.28 10.46
N LEU A 47 21.18 4.27 11.10
CA LEU A 47 20.76 4.20 12.51
C LEU A 47 19.79 3.02 12.76
N THR A 48 18.81 2.80 11.88
CA THR A 48 17.90 1.65 12.03
C THR A 48 18.64 0.31 11.98
N TYR A 49 19.71 0.19 11.17
CA TYR A 49 20.51 -1.02 11.12
C TYR A 49 21.17 -1.31 12.47
N TYR A 50 21.83 -0.32 13.08
CA TYR A 50 22.49 -0.48 14.37
C TYR A 50 21.50 -0.80 15.49
N LEU A 51 20.33 -0.15 15.50
CA LEU A 51 19.28 -0.44 16.47
C LEU A 51 18.73 -1.86 16.34
N LEU A 52 18.50 -2.34 15.12
CA LEU A 52 18.03 -3.72 14.87
C LEU A 52 19.08 -4.79 15.21
N LYS A 53 20.36 -4.41 15.25
CA LYS A 53 21.45 -5.27 15.74
C LYS A 53 21.58 -5.29 17.25
N ASN A 54 20.93 -4.35 17.95
CA ASN A 54 20.95 -4.30 19.41
C ASN A 54 19.94 -5.28 20.02
N ASN A 55 20.37 -6.03 21.03
CA ASN A 55 19.51 -6.99 21.73
C ASN A 55 18.73 -6.35 22.90
N SER A 56 18.77 -5.02 23.06
CA SER A 56 18.13 -4.31 24.17
C SER A 56 16.66 -3.97 23.95
N LEU A 57 16.13 -4.17 22.74
CA LEU A 57 14.78 -3.77 22.36
C LEU A 57 13.81 -4.95 22.45
N SER A 58 12.56 -4.66 22.81
CA SER A 58 11.49 -5.64 22.77
C SER A 58 11.16 -6.05 21.33
N LEU A 59 10.53 -7.22 21.14
CA LEU A 59 10.09 -7.68 19.81
C LEU A 59 9.18 -6.65 19.12
N SER A 60 8.29 -5.99 19.87
CA SER A 60 7.40 -4.94 19.33
C SER A 60 8.20 -3.75 18.78
N GLU A 61 9.19 -3.27 19.53
CA GLU A 61 10.06 -2.16 19.13
C GLU A 61 10.92 -2.53 17.91
N ILE A 62 11.45 -3.75 17.86
CA ILE A 62 12.21 -4.26 16.71
C ILE A 62 11.34 -4.28 15.45
N LEU A 63 10.11 -4.76 15.55
CA LEU A 63 9.17 -4.77 14.42
C LEU A 63 8.83 -3.35 13.97
N LYS A 64 8.64 -2.42 14.92
CA LYS A 64 8.39 -1.01 14.60
C LYS A 64 9.60 -0.33 13.94
N ILE A 65 10.82 -0.66 14.33
CA ILE A 65 12.04 -0.15 13.66
C ILE A 65 12.17 -0.74 12.26
N TRP A 66 11.83 -2.02 12.06
CA TRP A 66 11.72 -2.59 10.72
C TRP A 66 10.71 -1.84 9.85
N GLU A 67 9.57 -1.45 10.43
CA GLU A 67 8.56 -0.63 9.76
C GLU A 67 9.12 0.73 9.34
N ILE A 68 9.74 1.46 10.28
CA ILE A 68 10.44 2.73 10.04
C ILE A 68 11.47 2.59 8.91
N ARG A 69 12.30 1.54 8.95
CA ARG A 69 13.34 1.28 7.95
C ARG A 69 12.77 1.12 6.55
N LEU A 70 11.69 0.37 6.39
CA LEU A 70 11.04 0.16 5.10
C LEU A 70 10.43 1.46 4.55
N ILE A 71 9.83 2.29 5.41
CA ILE A 71 9.32 3.62 5.04
C ILE A 71 10.46 4.52 4.58
N LEU A 72 11.58 4.55 5.31
CA LEU A 72 12.75 5.36 4.94
C LEU A 72 13.31 4.95 3.56
N HIS A 73 13.37 3.65 3.26
CA HIS A 73 13.76 3.19 1.92
C HIS A 73 12.80 3.70 0.84
N LEU A 74 11.49 3.68 1.08
CA LEU A 74 10.52 4.26 0.16
C LEU A 74 10.76 5.76 -0.03
N PHE A 75 10.85 6.54 1.04
CA PHE A 75 11.06 7.99 0.97
C PHE A 75 12.37 8.35 0.25
N ASN A 76 13.40 7.53 0.41
CA ASN A 76 14.71 7.71 -0.23
C ASN A 76 14.82 7.18 -1.68
N ASN A 77 13.70 6.86 -2.35
CA ASN A 77 13.69 6.29 -3.71
C ASN A 77 14.46 4.97 -3.85
N GLN A 78 14.49 4.16 -2.77
CA GLN A 78 15.19 2.88 -2.71
C GLN A 78 14.19 1.72 -2.75
N LEU A 79 13.23 1.75 -3.67
CA LEU A 79 12.15 0.74 -3.77
C LEU A 79 12.69 -0.69 -3.86
N SER A 80 13.77 -0.91 -4.62
CA SER A 80 14.39 -2.23 -4.76
C SER A 80 14.92 -2.78 -3.44
N PHE A 81 15.47 -1.92 -2.57
CA PHE A 81 15.89 -2.28 -1.22
C PHE A 81 14.67 -2.58 -0.34
N ALA A 82 13.67 -1.69 -0.33
CA ALA A 82 12.44 -1.88 0.44
C ALA A 82 11.76 -3.21 0.12
N LYS A 83 11.63 -3.56 -1.17
CA LYS A 83 11.00 -4.83 -1.61
C LYS A 83 11.75 -6.05 -1.12
N LYS A 84 13.06 -6.10 -1.33
CA LYS A 84 13.87 -7.28 -0.98
C LYS A 84 14.04 -7.43 0.54
N GLU A 85 14.25 -6.33 1.27
CA GLU A 85 14.29 -6.39 2.74
C GLU A 85 12.92 -6.77 3.33
N ALA A 86 11.80 -6.33 2.75
CA ALA A 86 10.47 -6.78 3.14
C ALA A 86 10.25 -8.29 2.88
N ILE A 87 10.77 -8.83 1.77
CA ILE A 87 10.75 -10.28 1.49
C ILE A 87 11.57 -11.02 2.56
N ASN A 88 12.79 -10.56 2.85
CA ASN A 88 13.65 -11.16 3.87
C ASN A 88 12.97 -11.16 5.24
N LEU A 89 12.41 -10.02 5.65
CA LEU A 89 11.68 -9.86 6.90
C LEU A 89 10.47 -10.80 6.96
N ASN A 90 9.65 -10.83 5.91
CA ASN A 90 8.50 -11.73 5.82
C ASN A 90 8.90 -13.19 6.01
N ASN A 91 9.97 -13.61 5.31
CA ASN A 91 10.43 -14.99 5.37
C ASN A 91 10.94 -15.35 6.77
N ALA A 92 11.66 -14.43 7.42
CA ALA A 92 12.14 -14.62 8.78
C ALA A 92 10.99 -14.74 9.78
N LEU A 93 9.97 -13.88 9.67
CA LEU A 93 8.77 -13.92 10.50
C LEU A 93 7.99 -15.23 10.29
N TYR A 94 7.79 -15.63 9.03
CA TYR A 94 7.10 -16.88 8.70
C TYR A 94 7.82 -18.10 9.25
N LEU A 95 9.14 -18.21 9.02
CA LEU A 95 9.93 -19.34 9.50
C LEU A 95 9.94 -19.40 11.04
N ASN A 96 10.07 -18.27 11.72
CA ASN A 96 10.04 -18.26 13.18
C ASN A 96 8.69 -18.71 13.75
N GLU A 97 7.57 -18.41 13.08
CA GLU A 97 6.25 -18.88 13.49
C GLU A 97 6.04 -20.39 13.23
N ASN A 98 6.73 -20.95 12.23
CA ASN A 98 6.58 -22.34 11.80
C ASN A 98 7.80 -23.21 12.17
N ASN A 99 8.52 -22.90 13.24
CA ASN A 99 9.67 -23.67 13.74
C ASN A 99 10.77 -23.92 12.68
N ASN A 100 11.03 -22.93 11.83
CA ASN A 100 11.94 -22.98 10.67
C ASN A 100 11.59 -24.05 9.63
N ILE A 101 10.34 -24.52 9.61
CA ILE A 101 9.84 -25.41 8.57
C ILE A 101 9.52 -24.55 7.34
N ALA A 102 10.31 -24.70 6.29
CA ALA A 102 10.00 -24.10 4.99
C ALA A 102 8.74 -24.76 4.41
N PRO A 103 7.87 -24.02 3.71
CA PRO A 103 6.74 -24.63 3.01
C PRO A 103 7.26 -25.70 2.05
N THR A 104 6.59 -26.85 1.96
CA THR A 104 6.79 -27.78 0.85
C THR A 104 6.60 -26.98 -0.44
N GLN A 105 7.66 -26.86 -1.26
CA GLN A 105 7.58 -26.18 -2.55
C GLN A 105 6.54 -26.90 -3.41
N GLY A 106 5.29 -26.43 -3.36
CA GLY A 106 4.30 -26.75 -4.35
C GLY A 106 4.85 -26.25 -5.68
N GLN A 107 4.92 -27.16 -6.65
CA GLN A 107 5.30 -26.93 -8.04
C GLN A 107 5.17 -25.46 -8.42
N GLN A 108 6.30 -24.80 -8.69
CA GLN A 108 6.27 -23.59 -9.49
C GLN A 108 5.42 -23.93 -10.72
N ALA A 109 4.29 -23.24 -10.86
CA ALA A 109 3.44 -23.36 -12.03
C ALA A 109 4.33 -23.12 -13.24
N GLN A 110 4.65 -24.20 -13.96
CA GLN A 110 5.24 -24.11 -15.28
C GLN A 110 4.35 -23.18 -16.08
N SER A 111 4.95 -22.14 -16.64
CA SER A 111 4.27 -21.28 -17.61
C SER A 111 3.73 -22.19 -18.73
N PRO A 112 2.42 -22.22 -19.00
CA PRO A 112 1.91 -22.97 -20.14
C PRO A 112 2.09 -22.08 -21.37
N ASN A 113 3.29 -22.10 -21.95
CA ASN A 113 3.54 -21.90 -23.39
C ASN A 113 5.04 -21.94 -23.69
N SER A 114 5.54 -23.10 -24.07
CA SER A 114 6.73 -23.24 -24.90
C SER A 114 6.55 -24.49 -25.75
N ASN A 115 5.69 -24.41 -26.76
CA ASN A 115 5.65 -25.42 -27.80
C ASN A 115 6.87 -25.26 -28.71
N ASN A 116 7.60 -26.36 -28.84
CA ASN A 116 8.46 -26.76 -29.96
C ASN A 116 9.62 -25.82 -30.35
N ASP A 117 10.83 -26.22 -29.97
CA ASP A 117 11.67 -26.89 -30.98
C ASP A 117 12.64 -27.90 -30.34
N SER A 118 12.73 -29.04 -31.00
CA SER A 118 13.51 -30.20 -30.59
C SER A 118 14.76 -30.28 -31.47
N ARG A 119 15.93 -30.48 -30.83
CA ARG A 119 17.12 -31.24 -31.29
C ARG A 119 18.38 -30.71 -30.61
N THR A 120 18.90 -31.47 -29.64
CA THR A 120 20.19 -32.16 -29.74
C THR A 120 20.46 -32.88 -28.41
N SER A 121 20.51 -34.21 -28.50
CA SER A 121 20.99 -35.13 -27.48
C SER A 121 22.53 -35.19 -27.50
N SER A 122 23.18 -35.11 -26.34
CA SER A 122 24.39 -35.89 -26.09
C SER A 122 24.56 -36.18 -24.60
N MET A 123 24.72 -37.47 -24.32
CA MET A 123 25.15 -38.06 -23.07
C MET A 123 26.34 -37.33 -22.44
N ASN A 124 26.32 -37.17 -21.12
CA ASN A 124 27.43 -37.68 -20.31
C ASN A 124 27.00 -37.95 -18.86
N SER A 125 27.46 -39.10 -18.42
CA SER A 125 27.21 -39.82 -17.20
C SER A 125 27.90 -39.23 -15.96
N ALA A 126 27.18 -39.31 -14.84
CA ALA A 126 27.66 -39.62 -13.49
C ALA A 126 28.95 -38.95 -13.00
N THR A 127 28.79 -37.87 -12.22
CA THR A 127 29.52 -37.63 -10.97
C THR A 127 28.72 -36.64 -10.13
N GLY A 128 28.55 -36.93 -8.84
CA GLY A 128 27.73 -36.16 -7.92
C GLY A 128 28.14 -34.69 -7.89
N ASN A 129 27.17 -33.81 -8.15
CA ASN A 129 27.26 -32.39 -7.88
C ASN A 129 26.01 -31.99 -7.13
N THR A 130 26.25 -31.46 -5.93
CA THR A 130 25.37 -30.57 -5.20
C THR A 130 24.64 -29.62 -6.17
N PRO A 131 23.34 -29.36 -5.98
CA PRO A 131 22.70 -28.31 -6.74
C PRO A 131 23.33 -26.99 -6.30
N SER A 132 24.29 -26.50 -7.10
CA SER A 132 24.67 -25.10 -7.08
C SER A 132 23.39 -24.31 -7.29
N PRO A 133 22.98 -23.45 -6.34
CA PRO A 133 21.86 -22.59 -6.61
C PRO A 133 22.28 -21.72 -7.79
N ASN A 134 21.43 -21.65 -8.81
CA ASN A 134 21.35 -20.43 -9.62
C ASN A 134 21.41 -19.23 -8.66
N PRO A 135 21.92 -18.05 -9.06
CA PRO A 135 21.67 -16.81 -8.32
C PRO A 135 20.16 -16.51 -8.39
N GLY A 136 19.42 -17.32 -7.65
CA GLY A 136 18.05 -17.69 -7.90
C GLY A 136 17.19 -16.94 -6.92
N LEU A 137 16.17 -16.31 -7.47
CA LEU A 137 15.08 -15.62 -6.78
C LEU A 137 14.91 -16.13 -5.35
N GLN A 138 15.16 -15.26 -4.36
CA GLN A 138 14.91 -15.59 -2.96
C GLN A 138 13.49 -16.14 -2.83
N PRO A 139 13.29 -17.25 -2.10
CA PRO A 139 11.95 -17.82 -1.94
C PRO A 139 11.04 -16.79 -1.31
N ILE A 140 9.79 -16.66 -1.76
CA ILE A 140 8.80 -15.76 -1.15
C ILE A 140 7.81 -16.65 -0.39
N TYR A 141 7.89 -16.65 0.94
CA TYR A 141 6.98 -17.42 1.78
C TYR A 141 5.64 -16.71 1.96
N PRO A 142 4.55 -17.44 2.32
CA PRO A 142 3.29 -16.82 2.73
C PRO A 142 3.48 -15.82 3.88
N LEU A 143 2.49 -14.95 4.11
CA LEU A 143 2.51 -14.13 5.32
C LEU A 143 2.51 -15.02 6.57
N PRO A 144 3.15 -14.57 7.68
CA PRO A 144 2.95 -15.18 8.98
C PRO A 144 1.45 -15.16 9.35
N LYS A 145 0.97 -16.23 9.99
CA LYS A 145 -0.38 -16.30 10.55
C LYS A 145 -0.58 -15.30 11.68
N ASN A 146 0.53 -14.84 12.28
CA ASN A 146 0.56 -13.85 13.33
C ASN A 146 -0.31 -14.27 14.53
N ASN A 147 -0.27 -15.54 14.94
CA ASN A 147 -1.21 -16.13 15.90
C ASN A 147 -1.29 -15.36 17.23
N ASN A 148 -0.18 -14.73 17.66
CA ASN A 148 -0.10 -14.00 18.92
C ASN A 148 -0.48 -12.50 18.77
N GLY A 149 -0.79 -12.04 17.56
CA GLY A 149 -1.14 -10.64 17.29
C GLY A 149 -0.01 -9.62 17.45
N VAL A 150 1.25 -10.08 17.60
CA VAL A 150 2.40 -9.21 17.88
C VAL A 150 2.80 -8.35 16.68
N ILE A 151 2.62 -8.86 15.45
CA ILE A 151 2.88 -8.07 14.26
C ILE A 151 1.69 -7.16 14.01
N GLU A 152 1.92 -5.86 14.02
CA GLU A 152 0.89 -4.86 13.73
C GLU A 152 0.39 -4.96 12.29
N HIS A 153 -0.87 -4.58 12.09
CA HIS A 153 -1.52 -4.64 10.78
C HIS A 153 -0.83 -3.76 9.73
N SER A 154 -0.33 -2.58 10.12
CA SER A 154 0.37 -1.65 9.22
C SER A 154 1.64 -2.28 8.63
N LEU A 155 2.45 -2.96 9.44
CA LEU A 155 3.62 -3.69 8.99
C LEU A 155 3.26 -4.87 8.07
N LEU A 156 2.21 -5.64 8.39
CA LEU A 156 1.74 -6.73 7.53
C LEU A 156 1.29 -6.21 6.14
N MET A 157 0.57 -5.10 6.12
CA MET A 157 0.14 -4.43 4.89
C MET A 157 1.32 -3.93 4.07
N MET A 158 2.28 -3.26 4.71
CA MET A 158 3.47 -2.77 4.03
C MET A 158 4.31 -3.92 3.46
N ILE A 159 4.50 -5.00 4.22
CA ILE A 159 5.16 -6.22 3.74
C ILE A 159 4.43 -6.79 2.53
N LEU A 160 3.09 -6.88 2.54
CA LEU A 160 2.31 -7.37 1.40
C LEU A 160 2.50 -6.52 0.15
N ARG A 161 2.41 -5.20 0.28
CA ARG A 161 2.58 -4.24 -0.82
C ARG A 161 3.98 -4.30 -1.43
N LEU A 162 5.00 -4.49 -0.59
CA LEU A 162 6.40 -4.53 -1.03
C LEU A 162 6.83 -5.89 -1.58
N ARG A 163 6.43 -7.00 -0.95
CA ARG A 163 6.90 -8.34 -1.32
C ARG A 163 6.31 -8.85 -2.64
N SER A 164 5.11 -8.39 -2.98
CA SER A 164 4.34 -8.93 -4.09
C SER A 164 4.24 -7.93 -5.23
N ILE A 165 4.44 -8.39 -6.46
CA ILE A 165 4.05 -7.63 -7.65
C ILE A 165 2.52 -7.54 -7.65
N PRO A 166 1.92 -6.35 -7.88
CA PRO A 166 0.48 -6.20 -7.98
C PRO A 166 -0.10 -7.16 -9.03
N ASN A 167 -0.82 -8.19 -8.56
CA ASN A 167 -1.45 -9.18 -9.41
C ASN A 167 -2.66 -9.79 -8.67
N LEU A 168 -3.48 -10.56 -9.39
CA LEU A 168 -4.69 -11.16 -8.81
C LEU A 168 -4.40 -12.19 -7.70
N SER A 169 -3.20 -12.76 -7.63
CA SER A 169 -2.84 -13.65 -6.52
C SER A 169 -2.67 -12.91 -5.19
N LEU A 170 -2.24 -11.64 -5.24
CA LEU A 170 -2.12 -10.77 -4.06
C LEU A 170 -3.50 -10.45 -3.45
N VAL A 171 -4.54 -10.37 -4.27
CA VAL A 171 -5.93 -10.20 -3.82
C VAL A 171 -6.33 -11.33 -2.86
N ASN A 172 -5.91 -12.57 -3.11
CA ASN A 172 -6.18 -13.70 -2.22
C ASN A 172 -5.50 -13.54 -0.84
N GLU A 173 -4.30 -12.95 -0.80
CA GLU A 173 -3.60 -12.68 0.46
C GLU A 173 -4.31 -11.55 1.24
N PHE A 174 -4.83 -10.53 0.56
CA PHE A 174 -5.67 -9.51 1.19
C PHE A 174 -6.98 -10.08 1.74
N TYR A 175 -7.63 -11.02 1.04
CA TYR A 175 -8.81 -11.71 1.57
C TYR A 175 -8.51 -12.51 2.84
N LYS A 176 -7.36 -13.19 2.90
CA LYS A 176 -6.93 -13.89 4.13
C LYS A 176 -6.73 -12.91 5.28
N LEU A 177 -6.14 -11.75 5.02
CA LEU A 177 -5.93 -10.72 6.03
C LEU A 177 -7.26 -10.10 6.50
N CYS A 178 -8.20 -9.82 5.58
CA CYS A 178 -9.57 -9.43 5.90
C CYS A 178 -10.24 -10.42 6.86
N TYR A 179 -10.11 -11.71 6.58
CA TYR A 179 -10.68 -12.76 7.43
C TYR A 179 -10.06 -12.77 8.83
N GLN A 180 -8.73 -12.67 8.92
CA GLN A 180 -8.03 -12.60 10.21
C GLN A 180 -8.44 -11.39 11.04
N LEU A 181 -8.61 -10.22 10.42
CA LEU A 181 -9.07 -9.01 11.11
C LEU A 181 -10.47 -9.19 11.70
N ARG A 182 -11.40 -9.77 10.93
CA ARG A 182 -12.79 -10.00 11.38
C ARG A 182 -12.88 -11.01 12.53
N LEU A 183 -12.01 -12.03 12.55
CA LEU A 183 -11.99 -12.99 13.64
C LEU A 183 -11.48 -12.41 14.97
N ARG A 184 -10.62 -11.38 14.91
CA ARG A 184 -9.94 -10.82 16.09
C ARG A 184 -10.67 -9.64 16.72
N SER A 185 -11.69 -9.08 16.07
CA SER A 185 -12.42 -7.93 16.61
C SER A 185 -13.32 -8.36 17.77
N SER A 186 -13.16 -7.75 18.95
CA SER A 186 -13.90 -8.10 20.16
C SER A 186 -15.30 -7.48 20.23
N GLY A 187 -15.67 -6.65 19.24
CA GLY A 187 -17.00 -6.05 19.11
C GLY A 187 -17.17 -4.71 19.83
N ALA A 188 -16.16 -4.24 20.57
CA ALA A 188 -16.10 -2.90 21.16
C ALA A 188 -16.21 -1.80 20.07
N GLN A 189 -16.78 -0.64 20.42
CA GLN A 189 -17.12 0.39 19.44
C GLN A 189 -15.90 1.04 18.78
N GLU A 190 -14.83 1.30 19.54
CA GLU A 190 -13.57 1.82 18.99
C GLU A 190 -12.88 0.80 18.08
N GLU A 191 -12.88 -0.47 18.48
CA GLU A 191 -12.36 -1.56 17.63
C GLU A 191 -13.20 -1.76 16.37
N LYS A 192 -14.51 -1.48 16.42
CA LYS A 192 -15.37 -1.51 15.22
C LYS A 192 -14.99 -0.42 14.24
N LEU A 193 -14.73 0.81 14.70
CA LEU A 193 -14.29 1.89 13.82
C LEU A 193 -12.93 1.58 13.20
N ASP A 194 -11.97 1.13 14.01
CA ASP A 194 -10.64 0.72 13.55
C ASP A 194 -10.72 -0.44 12.54
N LEU A 195 -11.56 -1.45 12.80
CA LEU A 195 -11.83 -2.53 11.87
C LEU A 195 -12.43 -2.02 10.55
N GLN A 196 -13.42 -1.11 10.61
CA GLN A 196 -14.04 -0.54 9.42
C GLN A 196 -13.01 0.18 8.54
N LEU A 197 -12.15 1.00 9.14
CA LEU A 197 -11.09 1.72 8.41
C LEU A 197 -10.10 0.74 7.77
N LYS A 198 -9.69 -0.32 8.48
CA LYS A 198 -8.82 -1.37 7.92
C LYS A 198 -9.47 -2.12 6.76
N LEU A 199 -10.77 -2.43 6.84
CA LEU A 199 -11.51 -3.08 5.77
C LEU A 199 -11.67 -2.18 4.54
N ILE A 200 -11.86 -0.87 4.74
CA ILE A 200 -11.87 0.13 3.66
C ILE A 200 -10.49 0.20 2.98
N ASN A 201 -9.39 0.22 3.75
CA ASN A 201 -8.06 0.26 3.15
C ASN A 201 -7.74 -1.02 2.36
N LEU A 202 -8.21 -2.18 2.84
CA LEU A 202 -8.08 -3.44 2.09
C LEU A 202 -8.85 -3.44 0.77
N SER A 203 -10.03 -2.80 0.71
CA SER A 203 -10.73 -2.66 -0.58
C SER A 203 -10.01 -1.71 -1.53
N TYR A 204 -9.38 -0.65 -1.00
CA TYR A 204 -8.51 0.24 -1.76
C TYR A 204 -7.32 -0.50 -2.38
N ASP A 205 -6.66 -1.39 -1.63
CA ASP A 205 -5.59 -2.24 -2.20
C ASP A 205 -6.07 -3.10 -3.38
N ILE A 206 -7.28 -3.67 -3.29
CA ILE A 206 -7.88 -4.44 -4.39
C ILE A 206 -8.14 -3.55 -5.61
N ILE A 207 -8.69 -2.35 -5.38
CA ILE A 207 -8.94 -1.35 -6.44
C ILE A 207 -7.64 -0.97 -7.14
N VAL A 208 -6.57 -0.72 -6.38
CA VAL A 208 -5.24 -0.37 -6.90
C VAL A 208 -4.68 -1.50 -7.77
N ILE A 209 -4.73 -2.75 -7.31
CA ILE A 209 -4.31 -3.91 -8.11
C ILE A 209 -5.08 -3.98 -9.43
N LEU A 210 -6.41 -3.88 -9.38
CA LEU A 210 -7.24 -3.99 -10.58
C LEU A 210 -7.00 -2.82 -11.55
N CYS A 211 -6.72 -1.62 -11.03
CA CYS A 211 -6.37 -0.44 -11.82
C CYS A 211 -5.02 -0.62 -12.54
N ILE A 212 -3.96 -1.03 -11.82
CA ILE A 212 -2.61 -1.20 -12.37
C ILE A 212 -2.57 -2.36 -13.37
N THR A 213 -3.24 -3.46 -13.07
CA THR A 213 -3.36 -4.61 -13.97
C THR A 213 -4.32 -4.37 -15.13
N LYS A 214 -4.94 -3.17 -15.21
CA LYS A 214 -5.88 -2.74 -16.26
C LYS A 214 -7.10 -3.67 -16.42
N ASN A 215 -7.48 -4.38 -15.36
CA ASN A 215 -8.66 -5.24 -15.30
C ASN A 215 -9.94 -4.41 -15.05
N TYR A 216 -10.21 -3.44 -15.94
CA TYR A 216 -11.22 -2.42 -15.71
C TYR A 216 -12.66 -2.96 -15.63
N HIS A 217 -13.00 -4.03 -16.35
CA HIS A 217 -14.33 -4.64 -16.24
C HIS A 217 -14.57 -5.25 -14.85
N THR A 218 -13.59 -6.00 -14.34
CA THR A 218 -13.64 -6.53 -12.97
C THR A 218 -13.68 -5.40 -11.95
N LEU A 219 -12.89 -4.33 -12.17
CA LEU A 219 -12.90 -3.15 -11.31
C LEU A 219 -14.26 -2.46 -11.27
N LEU A 220 -14.89 -2.24 -12.43
CA LEU A 220 -16.22 -1.62 -12.50
C LEU A 220 -17.26 -2.44 -11.76
N ASN A 221 -17.28 -3.76 -11.97
CA ASN A 221 -18.21 -4.66 -11.26
C ASN A 221 -17.96 -4.65 -9.75
N TYR A 222 -16.69 -4.62 -9.33
CA TYR A 222 -16.32 -4.56 -7.92
C TYR A 222 -16.78 -3.26 -7.26
N LEU A 223 -16.49 -2.10 -7.89
CA LEU A 223 -16.93 -0.79 -7.42
C LEU A 223 -18.45 -0.67 -7.40
N GLU A 224 -19.13 -1.22 -8.41
CA GLU A 224 -20.59 -1.23 -8.46
C GLU A 224 -21.21 -2.06 -7.34
N SER A 225 -20.65 -3.24 -7.06
CA SER A 225 -21.11 -4.09 -5.95
C SER A 225 -20.96 -3.37 -4.61
N ILE A 226 -19.82 -2.71 -4.36
CA ILE A 226 -19.60 -1.94 -3.14
C ILE A 226 -20.59 -0.77 -3.06
N ARG A 227 -20.73 0.00 -4.14
CA ARG A 227 -21.66 1.13 -4.21
C ARG A 227 -23.09 0.70 -3.91
N TYR A 228 -23.54 -0.38 -4.53
CA TYR A 228 -24.89 -0.91 -4.34
C TYR A 228 -25.19 -1.22 -2.87
N GLU A 229 -24.26 -1.89 -2.18
CA GLU A 229 -24.41 -2.21 -0.76
C GLU A 229 -24.47 -0.95 0.12
N LEU A 230 -23.59 0.02 -0.13
CA LEU A 230 -23.54 1.28 0.62
C LEU A 230 -24.78 2.15 0.38
N VAL A 231 -25.29 2.22 -0.86
CA VAL A 231 -26.52 2.95 -1.20
C VAL A 231 -27.73 2.29 -0.54
N LEU A 232 -27.77 0.95 -0.48
CA LEU A 232 -28.83 0.24 0.23
C LEU A 232 -28.83 0.59 1.72
N GLN A 233 -27.66 0.61 2.36
CA GLN A 233 -27.51 1.01 3.76
C GLN A 233 -27.86 2.50 3.98
N LYS A 234 -27.51 3.39 3.03
CA LYS A 234 -27.91 4.82 3.04
C LYS A 234 -29.44 4.96 3.05
N LYS A 235 -30.14 4.24 2.17
CA LYS A 235 -31.61 4.24 2.08
C LYS A 235 -32.30 3.70 3.32
N GLN A 236 -31.65 2.78 4.03
CA GLN A 236 -32.13 2.21 5.29
C GLN A 236 -31.80 3.11 6.50
N GLY A 237 -31.06 4.21 6.33
CA GLY A 237 -30.64 5.09 7.42
C GLY A 237 -29.59 4.48 8.36
N LEU A 238 -28.90 3.41 7.93
CA LEU A 238 -27.95 2.65 8.75
C LEU A 238 -26.48 3.01 8.46
N LEU A 239 -26.23 3.91 7.50
CA LEU A 239 -24.88 4.20 7.02
C LEU A 239 -24.13 5.13 7.99
N SER A 240 -23.03 4.64 8.55
CA SER A 240 -22.12 5.44 9.39
C SER A 240 -21.44 6.55 8.59
N ASP A 241 -20.97 7.62 9.25
CA ASP A 241 -20.30 8.73 8.57
C ASP A 241 -19.03 8.30 7.83
N THR A 242 -18.28 7.36 8.41
CA THR A 242 -17.12 6.73 7.75
C THR A 242 -17.52 6.04 6.44
N TYR A 243 -18.64 5.30 6.44
CA TYR A 243 -19.13 4.66 5.23
C TYR A 243 -19.82 5.61 4.25
N LYS A 244 -20.34 6.76 4.70
CA LYS A 244 -20.77 7.86 3.83
C LYS A 244 -19.59 8.43 3.04
N GLN A 245 -18.47 8.69 3.71
CA GLN A 245 -17.25 9.12 3.02
C GLN A 245 -16.71 8.05 2.07
N TYR A 246 -16.75 6.77 2.48
CA TYR A 246 -16.36 5.67 1.62
C TYR A 246 -17.26 5.54 0.38
N LEU A 247 -18.58 5.70 0.51
CA LEU A 247 -19.52 5.75 -0.61
C LEU A 247 -19.13 6.85 -1.61
N SER A 248 -18.85 8.05 -1.11
CA SER A 248 -18.39 9.17 -1.93
C SER A 248 -17.11 8.83 -2.71
N ASN A 249 -16.12 8.23 -2.04
CA ASN A 249 -14.87 7.81 -2.66
C ASN A 249 -15.09 6.72 -3.74
N VAL A 250 -15.91 5.71 -3.44
CA VAL A 250 -16.24 4.61 -4.37
C VAL A 250 -17.01 5.12 -5.58
N THR A 251 -17.98 6.01 -5.39
CA THR A 251 -18.75 6.59 -6.49
C THR A 251 -17.87 7.45 -7.39
N LEU A 252 -16.98 8.27 -6.82
CA LEU A 252 -16.00 9.05 -7.59
C LEU A 252 -15.10 8.14 -8.44
N LEU A 253 -14.53 7.10 -7.84
CA LEU A 253 -13.69 6.12 -8.56
C LEU A 253 -14.49 5.40 -9.66
N TRP A 254 -15.72 4.98 -9.37
CA TRP A 254 -16.57 4.29 -10.32
C TRP A 254 -16.83 5.15 -11.56
N VAL A 255 -17.18 6.43 -11.38
CA VAL A 255 -17.40 7.37 -12.49
C VAL A 255 -16.10 7.58 -13.28
N ILE A 256 -14.97 7.80 -12.63
CA ILE A 256 -13.68 7.99 -13.31
C ILE A 256 -13.30 6.78 -14.15
N ILE A 257 -13.35 5.56 -13.58
CA ILE A 257 -13.01 4.33 -14.29
C ILE A 257 -13.99 4.09 -15.45
N LEU A 258 -15.27 4.40 -15.27
CA LEU A 258 -16.28 4.27 -16.32
C LEU A 258 -15.96 5.19 -17.51
N ILE A 259 -15.64 6.46 -17.24
CA ILE A 259 -15.18 7.41 -18.27
C ILE A 259 -13.93 6.85 -18.97
N MET A 260 -12.93 6.37 -18.22
CA MET A 260 -11.70 5.80 -18.80
C MET A 260 -11.98 4.62 -19.74
N VAL A 261 -12.90 3.72 -19.38
CA VAL A 261 -13.29 2.58 -20.22
C VAL A 261 -13.94 3.06 -21.52
N HIS A 262 -14.84 4.03 -21.46
CA HIS A 262 -15.47 4.57 -22.67
C HIS A 262 -14.46 5.30 -23.58
N VAL A 263 -13.53 6.08 -23.01
CA VAL A 263 -12.44 6.72 -23.77
C VAL A 263 -11.59 5.66 -24.46
N ARG A 264 -11.22 4.59 -23.75
CA ARG A 264 -10.44 3.48 -24.31
C ARG A 264 -11.17 2.74 -25.44
N ASN A 265 -12.50 2.65 -25.36
CA ASN A 265 -13.34 2.05 -26.40
C ASN A 265 -13.58 2.99 -27.60
N GLY A 266 -12.91 4.15 -27.67
CA GLY A 266 -12.97 5.06 -28.81
C GLY A 266 -14.18 6.00 -28.81
N ALA A 267 -14.83 6.21 -27.65
CA ALA A 267 -15.92 7.18 -27.55
C ALA A 267 -15.42 8.60 -27.85
N LYS A 268 -16.05 9.28 -28.82
CA LYS A 268 -15.79 10.70 -29.10
C LYS A 268 -16.35 11.57 -27.97
N LYS A 269 -15.71 12.73 -27.74
CA LYS A 269 -16.02 13.66 -26.64
C LYS A 269 -17.51 13.98 -26.48
N ASP A 270 -18.19 14.31 -27.58
CA ASP A 270 -19.61 14.73 -27.52
C ASP A 270 -20.52 13.58 -27.09
N LYS A 271 -20.36 12.40 -27.71
CA LYS A 271 -21.09 11.18 -27.34
C LYS A 271 -20.79 10.73 -25.91
N LEU A 272 -19.53 10.86 -25.48
CA LEU A 272 -19.13 10.51 -24.13
C LEU A 272 -19.81 11.43 -23.11
N THR A 273 -19.82 12.73 -23.37
CA THR A 273 -20.48 13.71 -22.51
C THR A 273 -21.96 13.39 -22.37
N ASP A 274 -22.66 13.13 -23.48
CA ASP A 274 -24.08 12.79 -23.46
C ASP A 274 -24.39 11.53 -22.65
N ILE A 275 -23.60 10.46 -22.84
CA ILE A 275 -23.75 9.21 -22.09
C ILE A 275 -23.53 9.47 -20.59
N ILE A 276 -22.46 10.19 -20.25
CA ILE A 276 -22.06 10.38 -18.87
C ILE A 276 -23.06 11.23 -18.10
N THR A 277 -23.46 12.37 -18.69
CA THR A 277 -24.45 13.28 -18.13
C THR A 277 -25.81 12.58 -17.99
N LYS A 278 -26.25 11.83 -19.00
CA LYS A 278 -27.58 11.20 -18.99
C LYS A 278 -27.73 10.10 -17.94
N TYR A 279 -26.71 9.27 -17.73
CA TYR A 279 -26.84 8.06 -16.91
C TYR A 279 -26.17 8.14 -15.54
N TYR A 280 -25.18 9.02 -15.36
CA TYR A 280 -24.33 9.00 -14.16
C TYR A 280 -24.28 10.32 -13.40
N GLN A 281 -24.80 11.42 -13.95
CA GLN A 281 -24.78 12.73 -13.29
C GLN A 281 -25.54 12.71 -11.95
N GLN A 282 -26.74 12.15 -11.93
CA GLN A 282 -27.54 12.10 -10.70
C GLN A 282 -26.83 11.34 -9.58
N ALA A 283 -26.29 10.15 -9.88
CA ALA A 283 -25.54 9.36 -8.91
C ALA A 283 -24.28 10.09 -8.42
N PHE A 284 -23.63 10.84 -9.31
CA PHE A 284 -22.46 11.65 -8.95
C PHE A 284 -22.84 12.80 -8.00
N GLU A 285 -23.89 13.56 -8.31
CA GLU A 285 -24.33 14.70 -7.50
C GLU A 285 -24.92 14.28 -6.14
N ASP A 286 -25.61 13.15 -6.08
CA ASP A 286 -26.28 12.66 -4.86
C ASP A 286 -25.32 12.02 -3.84
N ASP A 287 -24.23 11.43 -4.33
CA ASP A 287 -23.34 10.58 -3.50
C ASP A 287 -21.90 11.11 -3.38
N VAL A 288 -21.42 11.98 -4.27
CA VAL A 288 -20.04 12.49 -4.21
C VAL A 288 -19.96 13.80 -3.45
N TYR A 289 -19.27 13.77 -2.31
CA TYR A 289 -19.05 14.91 -1.43
C TYR A 289 -17.78 15.69 -1.75
N GLU A 290 -17.75 16.92 -1.27
CA GLU A 290 -16.66 17.88 -1.48
C GLU A 290 -15.29 17.33 -1.07
N LEU A 291 -15.20 16.60 0.05
CA LEU A 291 -13.93 16.05 0.53
C LEU A 291 -13.27 15.09 -0.47
N SER A 292 -14.06 14.23 -1.12
CA SER A 292 -13.53 13.30 -2.14
C SER A 292 -13.06 14.04 -3.38
N MET A 293 -13.76 15.11 -3.76
CA MET A 293 -13.37 15.96 -4.89
C MET A 293 -12.11 16.77 -4.58
N ASN A 294 -12.02 17.36 -3.39
CA ASN A 294 -10.84 18.11 -2.95
C ASN A 294 -9.60 17.21 -2.88
N SER A 295 -9.78 15.96 -2.45
CA SER A 295 -8.72 14.94 -2.49
C SER A 295 -8.17 14.74 -3.91
N LEU A 296 -9.06 14.61 -4.91
CA LEU A 296 -8.64 14.46 -6.31
C LEU A 296 -7.99 15.74 -6.85
N SER A 297 -8.58 16.91 -6.58
CA SER A 297 -8.02 18.21 -6.97
C SER A 297 -6.62 18.41 -6.43
N TYR A 298 -6.41 18.10 -5.14
CA TYR A 298 -5.11 18.17 -4.49
C TYR A 298 -4.07 17.30 -5.20
N ILE A 299 -4.41 16.05 -5.51
CA ILE A 299 -3.49 15.14 -6.21
C ILE A 299 -3.19 15.62 -7.63
N LEU A 300 -4.19 16.12 -8.36
CA LEU A 300 -4.02 16.65 -9.70
C LEU A 300 -3.08 17.86 -9.76
N SER A 301 -3.05 18.69 -8.71
CA SER A 301 -2.17 19.86 -8.63
C SER A 301 -0.77 19.56 -8.10
N HIS A 302 -0.58 18.45 -7.37
CA HIS A 302 0.68 18.13 -6.70
C HIS A 302 1.45 16.93 -7.28
N ILE A 303 0.80 16.08 -8.09
CA ILE A 303 1.41 14.86 -8.64
C ILE A 303 1.28 14.83 -10.16
N LEU A 304 2.41 14.60 -10.84
CA LEU A 304 2.43 14.50 -12.30
C LEU A 304 1.64 13.27 -12.76
N PRO A 305 0.79 13.38 -13.81
CA PRO A 305 0.03 12.24 -14.32
C PRO A 305 0.90 11.06 -14.75
N LEU A 306 2.07 11.34 -15.33
CA LEU A 306 3.10 10.33 -15.62
C LEU A 306 4.45 10.85 -15.08
N PRO A 307 5.38 9.97 -14.67
CA PRO A 307 6.71 10.40 -14.24
C PRO A 307 7.49 11.18 -15.30
N SER A 308 7.16 10.97 -16.58
CA SER A 308 7.76 11.65 -17.74
C SER A 308 7.00 12.88 -18.22
N SER A 309 5.94 13.30 -17.54
CA SER A 309 5.18 14.49 -17.91
C SER A 309 5.91 15.75 -17.44
N ASP A 310 5.91 16.78 -18.30
CA ASP A 310 6.54 18.07 -17.97
C ASP A 310 5.63 18.99 -17.14
N ASP A 311 4.30 18.85 -17.30
CA ASP A 311 3.31 19.73 -16.69
C ASP A 311 2.34 18.98 -15.75
N MET A 312 1.99 19.63 -14.65
CA MET A 312 0.89 19.23 -13.76
C MET A 312 -0.46 19.43 -14.44
N ALA A 313 -1.49 18.72 -13.96
CA ALA A 313 -2.83 18.90 -14.48
C ALA A 313 -3.37 20.29 -14.11
N LYS A 314 -3.90 21.01 -15.10
CA LYS A 314 -4.61 22.27 -14.87
C LYS A 314 -5.99 21.98 -14.29
N VAL A 315 -6.13 22.08 -12.96
CA VAL A 315 -7.41 21.92 -12.27
C VAL A 315 -8.25 23.19 -12.47
N PRO A 316 -9.51 23.08 -12.93
CA PRO A 316 -10.41 24.22 -13.04
C PRO A 316 -10.62 24.91 -11.67
N PRO A 317 -10.71 26.25 -11.62
CA PRO A 317 -11.06 26.94 -10.39
C PRO A 317 -12.51 26.63 -9.98
N GLY A 318 -12.72 26.20 -8.74
CA GLY A 318 -14.04 25.87 -8.19
C GLY A 318 -14.31 24.36 -8.06
N PRO A 319 -15.55 23.96 -7.70
CA PRO A 319 -15.88 22.55 -7.51
C PRO A 319 -15.81 21.79 -8.84
N LEU A 320 -15.13 20.65 -8.81
CA LEU A 320 -15.04 19.76 -9.95
C LEU A 320 -16.41 19.16 -10.29
N THR A 321 -16.84 19.28 -11.53
CA THR A 321 -18.07 18.70 -12.05
C THR A 321 -17.78 17.40 -12.79
N ILE A 322 -18.81 16.59 -13.06
CA ILE A 322 -18.66 15.38 -13.87
C ILE A 322 -18.11 15.68 -15.28
N LEU A 323 -18.41 16.86 -15.84
CA LEU A 323 -17.88 17.31 -17.13
C LEU A 323 -16.38 17.63 -17.05
N HIS A 324 -15.92 18.21 -15.94
CA HIS A 324 -14.49 18.41 -15.70
C HIS A 324 -13.76 17.06 -15.66
N LEU A 325 -14.34 16.03 -15.03
CA LEU A 325 -13.77 14.67 -15.03
C LEU A 325 -13.65 14.09 -16.44
N VAL A 326 -14.68 14.24 -17.29
CA VAL A 326 -14.63 13.80 -18.69
C VAL A 326 -13.47 14.47 -19.43
N GLN A 327 -13.31 15.79 -19.27
CA GLN A 327 -12.21 16.52 -19.90
C GLN A 327 -10.84 16.09 -19.39
N LEU A 328 -10.68 15.95 -18.07
CA LEU A 328 -9.41 15.54 -17.45
C LEU A 328 -8.99 14.13 -17.87
N VAL A 329 -9.92 13.19 -18.01
CA VAL A 329 -9.62 11.85 -18.53
C VAL A 329 -9.25 11.89 -20.02
N LEU A 330 -9.99 12.66 -20.84
CA LEU A 330 -9.69 12.80 -22.28
C LEU A 330 -8.32 13.43 -22.54
N LEU A 331 -7.89 14.37 -21.70
CA LEU A 331 -6.58 15.01 -21.76
C LEU A 331 -5.45 14.12 -21.21
N GLY A 332 -5.77 12.96 -20.63
CA GLY A 332 -4.78 12.08 -20.01
C GLY A 332 -4.27 12.55 -18.64
N ASN A 333 -4.88 13.59 -18.07
CA ASN A 333 -4.50 14.14 -16.76
C ASN A 333 -4.86 13.19 -15.61
N ILE A 334 -5.93 12.42 -15.74
CA ILE A 334 -6.27 11.35 -14.78
C ILE A 334 -5.71 10.04 -15.30
N SER A 335 -4.54 9.65 -14.75
CA SER A 335 -3.87 8.40 -15.03
C SER A 335 -4.07 7.37 -13.92
N GLY A 336 -3.59 6.14 -14.12
CA GLY A 336 -3.52 5.14 -13.05
C GLY A 336 -2.70 5.63 -11.85
N ARG A 337 -1.66 6.45 -12.07
CA ARG A 337 -0.83 7.05 -11.01
C ARG A 337 -1.62 8.04 -10.16
N ILE A 338 -2.40 8.91 -10.81
CA ILE A 338 -3.30 9.84 -10.12
C ILE A 338 -4.31 9.08 -9.29
N ILE A 339 -4.97 8.06 -9.87
CA ILE A 339 -5.93 7.23 -9.15
C ILE A 339 -5.30 6.57 -7.94
N CYS A 340 -4.14 5.92 -8.10
CA CYS A 340 -3.45 5.25 -6.98
C CYS A 340 -3.01 6.25 -5.91
N SER A 341 -2.62 7.48 -6.30
CA SER A 341 -2.23 8.52 -5.36
C SER A 341 -3.43 9.10 -4.61
N THR A 342 -4.57 9.32 -5.28
CA THR A 342 -5.83 9.73 -4.63
C THR A 342 -6.29 8.67 -3.63
N ILE A 343 -6.20 7.39 -3.99
CA ILE A 343 -6.50 6.30 -3.07
C ILE A 343 -5.49 6.28 -1.92
N GLY A 344 -4.20 6.49 -2.20
CA GLY A 344 -3.14 6.55 -1.18
C GLY A 344 -3.37 7.66 -0.16
N LEU A 345 -3.89 8.82 -0.60
CA LEU A 345 -4.31 9.90 0.28
C LEU A 345 -5.39 9.43 1.26
N TRP A 346 -6.44 8.77 0.77
CA TRP A 346 -7.52 8.25 1.60
C TRP A 346 -7.07 7.14 2.55
N ASP A 347 -6.17 6.26 2.10
CA ASP A 347 -5.56 5.22 2.91
C ASP A 347 -4.76 5.81 4.08
N ILE A 348 -3.85 6.76 3.79
CA ILE A 348 -3.10 7.50 4.81
C ILE A 348 -4.04 8.23 5.78
N SER A 349 -5.10 8.87 5.27
CA SER A 349 -6.12 9.51 6.11
C SER A 349 -6.80 8.53 7.07
N ASN A 350 -7.10 7.32 6.62
CA ASN A 350 -7.72 6.29 7.45
C ASN A 350 -6.74 5.71 8.50
N VAL A 351 -5.46 5.53 8.15
CA VAL A 351 -4.45 4.96 9.05
C VAL A 351 -4.02 5.98 10.12
N HIS A 352 -3.63 7.17 9.68
CA HIS A 352 -2.95 8.15 10.53
C HIS A 352 -3.87 9.31 10.95
N GLY A 353 -5.05 9.45 10.34
CA GLY A 353 -5.98 10.53 10.65
C GLY A 353 -5.58 11.86 10.01
N TYR A 354 -5.07 11.84 8.78
CA TYR A 354 -4.83 13.08 8.04
C TYR A 354 -6.10 13.71 7.53
N THR A 355 -6.13 15.03 7.55
CA THR A 355 -7.19 15.85 6.95
C THR A 355 -6.57 16.86 6.00
N LEU A 356 -7.18 16.99 4.83
CA LEU A 356 -6.87 18.08 3.91
C LEU A 356 -7.47 19.37 4.50
N THR A 357 -6.62 20.36 4.78
CA THR A 357 -7.09 21.68 5.23
C THR A 357 -7.60 22.50 4.04
N LYS A 358 -8.27 23.62 4.34
CA LYS A 358 -8.77 24.55 3.32
C LYS A 358 -7.66 25.24 2.52
N ASP A 359 -6.43 25.20 3.02
CA ASP A 359 -5.25 25.81 2.40
C ASP A 359 -4.46 24.82 1.53
N ASP A 360 -5.10 23.71 1.11
CA ASP A 360 -4.45 22.60 0.40
C ASP A 360 -3.27 21.98 1.17
N GLU A 361 -3.23 22.08 2.50
CA GLU A 361 -2.22 21.42 3.31
C GLU A 361 -2.75 20.08 3.85
N PHE A 362 -2.03 19.00 3.57
CA PHE A 362 -2.32 17.69 4.14
C PHE A 362 -1.68 17.59 5.53
N LYS A 363 -2.48 17.81 6.58
CA LYS A 363 -2.01 17.84 7.98
C LYS A 363 -2.61 16.69 8.79
N LEU A 364 -1.81 16.17 9.72
CA LEU A 364 -2.25 15.18 10.70
C LEU A 364 -3.28 15.84 11.64
N SER A 365 -4.50 15.32 11.70
CA SER A 365 -5.55 15.84 12.60
C SER A 365 -5.53 15.18 13.98
N ARG A 366 -4.87 14.01 14.10
CA ARG A 366 -4.73 13.31 15.38
C ARG A 366 -3.61 13.94 16.19
N GLN A 367 -3.93 14.36 17.41
CA GLN A 367 -2.91 14.56 18.43
C GLN A 367 -2.24 13.19 18.70
N PRO A 368 -0.91 13.15 18.87
CA PRO A 368 -0.25 11.93 19.32
C PRO A 368 -0.95 11.48 20.61
N LYS A 369 -1.47 10.24 20.62
CA LYS A 369 -1.93 9.61 21.87
C LYS A 369 -0.76 9.69 22.85
N ASP A 370 -0.96 9.86 24.15
CA ASP A 370 0.14 9.84 25.13
C ASP A 370 1.04 8.62 24.88
N VAL A 371 2.18 8.87 24.22
CA VAL A 371 3.02 7.81 23.67
C VAL A 371 4.00 7.40 24.76
N SER A 372 3.88 6.19 25.25
CA SER A 372 4.77 5.64 26.28
C SER A 372 6.13 5.16 25.73
N SER A 373 6.32 5.06 24.41
CA SER A 373 7.54 4.52 23.78
C SER A 373 8.17 5.51 22.78
N ASN A 374 9.47 5.80 22.98
CA ASN A 374 10.27 6.65 22.08
C ASN A 374 10.29 6.13 20.63
N VAL A 375 10.14 4.81 20.42
CA VAL A 375 10.10 4.21 19.08
C VAL A 375 8.80 4.58 18.34
N LEU A 376 7.68 4.62 19.05
CA LEU A 376 6.40 5.02 18.45
C LEU A 376 6.41 6.53 18.11
N LEU A 377 7.07 7.37 18.92
CA LEU A 377 7.31 8.78 18.56
C LEU A 377 8.13 8.92 17.27
N CYS A 378 9.16 8.08 17.08
CA CYS A 378 9.93 8.08 15.83
C CYS A 378 9.05 7.73 14.63
N TYR A 379 8.18 6.72 14.80
CA TYR A 379 7.26 6.29 13.76
C TYR A 379 6.26 7.39 13.41
N ASP A 380 5.59 7.98 14.41
CA ASP A 380 4.60 9.04 14.21
C ASP A 380 5.24 10.25 13.51
N GLU A 381 6.42 10.69 13.97
CA GLU A 381 7.15 11.81 13.36
C GLU A 381 7.56 11.52 11.92
N LEU A 382 8.07 10.31 11.62
CA LEU A 382 8.42 9.94 10.24
C LEU A 382 7.18 9.90 9.34
N THR A 383 6.06 9.39 9.87
CA THR A 383 4.85 9.24 9.07
C THR A 383 4.24 10.58 8.68
N ASN A 384 4.58 11.70 9.35
CA ASN A 384 4.22 13.08 8.97
C ASN A 384 4.64 13.45 7.55
N ASP A 385 5.69 12.81 7.02
CA ASP A 385 6.19 13.07 5.67
C ASP A 385 5.37 12.37 4.58
N TRP A 386 4.43 11.47 4.91
CA TRP A 386 3.62 10.75 3.92
C TRP A 386 2.90 11.67 2.94
N GLY A 387 2.47 12.86 3.36
CA GLY A 387 1.87 13.86 2.48
C GLY A 387 2.75 14.24 1.27
N LYS A 388 4.08 14.21 1.43
CA LYS A 388 5.05 14.47 0.33
C LYS A 388 5.29 13.25 -0.56
N PHE A 389 4.95 12.06 -0.06
CA PHE A 389 5.29 10.77 -0.68
C PHE A 389 4.05 9.90 -0.93
N ILE A 390 2.88 10.50 -1.11
CA ILE A 390 1.60 9.78 -1.31
C ILE A 390 1.68 8.78 -2.47
N TYR A 391 2.37 9.13 -3.55
CA TYR A 391 2.58 8.26 -4.72
C TYR A 391 3.35 6.96 -4.41
N LYS A 392 4.00 6.87 -3.24
CA LYS A 392 4.80 5.71 -2.81
C LYS A 392 4.05 4.74 -1.89
N VAL A 393 2.84 5.07 -1.42
CA VAL A 393 2.06 4.30 -0.43
C VAL A 393 1.88 2.83 -0.81
N TYR A 394 1.74 2.56 -2.11
CA TYR A 394 1.54 1.20 -2.65
C TYR A 394 2.84 0.53 -3.15
N GLY A 395 4.01 1.12 -2.93
CA GLY A 395 5.30 0.52 -3.30
C GLY A 395 5.47 0.29 -4.81
N LEU A 396 4.94 1.21 -5.61
CA LEU A 396 4.94 1.15 -7.07
C LEU A 396 6.09 1.95 -7.70
N GLU A 397 6.54 3.01 -7.01
CA GLU A 397 7.53 3.99 -7.45
C GLU A 397 8.62 4.20 -6.39
#